data_AF-A0A3M6F7L3-F1
#
_entry.id   AF-A0A3M6F7L3-F1
#
_cell.length_a   1.000
_cell.length_b   1.000
_cell.length_c   1.000
_cell.angle_alpha   90.00
_cell.angle_beta   90.00
_cell.angle_gamma   90.00
#
_symmetry.space_group_name_H-M   'P 1'
#
loop_
_entity.id
_entity.type
_entity.pdbx_description
1 polymer ?
#
loop_
_entity_poly.entity_id
_entity_poly.type
_entity_poly.pdbx_seq_one_letter_code
_entity_poly.pdbx_strand_id
1 'polypeptide(L)'
;MKLFSKIIVVSISAVFSLQAFAHDINYFYRVAAQTDLANLKGCDMDAEYKSYYSALKKGLEVTPNVNHAKIPQFLKDLDKAVAMEYNLSGYKQFDEYEAKGVSPNPSQVVRESCADGVKTALENKAEINELIVEAKAR
;
A
#
# COMPACT_ATOMS: atom_id res chain seq x y z
N MET A 1 53.55 0.95 22.64
CA MET A 1 52.47 0.12 23.23
C MET A 1 51.13 0.57 22.65
N LYS A 2 50.41 -0.34 21.98
CA LYS A 2 48.93 -0.47 21.76
C LYS A 2 48.14 0.85 21.59
N LEU A 3 47.73 1.34 20.41
CA LEU A 3 46.94 0.75 19.30
C LEU A 3 45.50 0.39 19.68
N PHE A 4 44.66 1.38 20.05
CA PHE A 4 43.19 1.25 20.06
C PHE A 4 42.52 2.61 19.82
N SER A 5 42.35 2.99 18.55
CA SER A 5 41.45 4.09 18.16
C SER A 5 40.82 3.77 16.82
N LYS A 6 40.05 2.69 16.79
CA LYS A 6 39.08 2.43 15.72
C LYS A 6 37.89 1.72 16.33
N ILE A 7 36.73 1.97 15.74
CA ILE A 7 35.43 1.34 15.97
C ILE A 7 34.63 2.06 17.07
N ILE A 8 33.78 3.01 16.64
CA ILE A 8 32.34 3.16 16.96
C ILE A 8 31.87 4.35 16.11
N VAL A 9 31.81 4.20 14.78
CA VAL A 9 31.14 5.15 13.87
C VAL A 9 30.47 4.36 12.75
N VAL A 10 29.77 3.28 13.10
CA VAL A 10 29.01 2.47 12.12
C VAL A 10 27.56 2.22 12.58
N SER A 11 27.24 2.47 13.86
CA SER A 11 25.96 2.04 14.43
C SER A 11 24.86 3.09 14.41
N ILE A 12 25.14 4.36 14.08
CA ILE A 12 24.14 5.44 14.16
C ILE A 12 23.42 5.60 12.81
N SER A 13 24.13 5.52 11.69
CA SER A 13 23.55 5.63 10.35
C SER A 13 22.51 4.55 10.05
N ALA A 14 22.74 3.31 10.51
CA ALA A 14 21.78 2.21 10.35
C ALA A 14 20.45 2.48 11.10
N VAL A 15 20.50 3.10 12.28
CA VAL A 15 19.29 3.36 13.10
C VAL A 15 18.42 4.44 12.48
N PHE A 16 19.01 5.50 11.92
CA PHE A 16 18.27 6.53 11.20
C PHE A 16 17.62 5.99 9.91
N SER A 17 18.30 5.08 9.20
CA SER A 17 17.72 4.43 8.01
C SER A 17 16.55 3.49 8.36
N LEU A 18 16.54 2.87 9.53
CA LEU A 18 15.45 1.99 9.98
C LEU A 18 14.18 2.78 10.34
N GLN A 19 14.35 3.97 10.94
CA GLN A 19 13.22 4.84 11.32
C GLN A 19 12.54 5.49 10.11
N ALA A 20 13.30 5.90 9.09
CA ALA A 20 12.73 6.42 7.84
C ALA A 20 11.89 5.34 7.12
N PHE A 21 12.43 4.12 6.99
CA PHE A 21 11.72 3.00 6.34
C PHE A 21 10.42 2.59 7.04
N ALA A 22 10.46 2.52 8.38
CA ALA A 22 9.26 2.22 9.15
C ALA A 22 8.23 3.37 9.10
N HIS A 23 8.67 4.61 8.87
CA HIS A 23 7.78 5.76 8.70
C HIS A 23 7.10 5.72 7.32
N ASP A 24 7.86 5.44 6.26
CA ASP A 24 7.36 5.40 4.88
C ASP A 24 6.38 4.24 4.66
N ILE A 25 6.68 3.05 5.19
CA ILE A 25 5.75 1.91 5.11
C ILE A 25 4.48 2.16 5.92
N ASN A 26 4.56 2.86 7.06
CA ASN A 26 3.37 3.26 7.81
C ASN A 26 2.50 4.26 7.04
N TYR A 27 3.11 5.18 6.28
CA TYR A 27 2.37 6.12 5.43
C TYR A 27 1.58 5.39 4.34
N PHE A 28 2.23 4.51 3.57
CA PHE A 28 1.55 3.71 2.56
C PHE A 28 0.42 2.88 3.17
N TYR A 29 0.67 2.24 4.30
CA TYR A 29 -0.32 1.37 4.94
C TYR A 29 -1.53 2.09 5.52
N ARG A 30 -1.34 3.27 6.12
CA ARG A 30 -2.40 3.96 6.87
C ARG A 30 -3.12 5.01 6.05
N VAL A 31 -2.54 5.46 4.95
CA VAL A 31 -3.04 6.61 4.17
C VAL A 31 -3.37 6.20 2.74
N ALA A 32 -2.40 5.67 1.99
CA ALA A 32 -2.55 5.47 0.54
C ALA A 32 -3.24 4.13 0.18
N ALA A 33 -2.89 3.04 0.86
CA ALA A 33 -3.28 1.68 0.47
C ALA A 33 -4.80 1.47 0.35
N GLN A 34 -5.61 2.11 1.20
CA GLN A 34 -7.06 1.97 1.16
C GLN A 34 -7.64 2.53 -0.15
N THR A 35 -7.20 3.72 -0.56
CA THR A 35 -7.67 4.41 -1.76
C THR A 35 -7.10 3.77 -3.01
N ASP A 36 -5.82 3.41 -2.99
CA ASP A 36 -5.17 2.70 -4.11
C ASP A 36 -5.87 1.37 -4.41
N LEU A 37 -6.08 0.53 -3.39
CA LEU A 37 -6.74 -0.75 -3.56
C LEU A 37 -8.23 -0.60 -3.92
N ALA A 38 -8.92 0.43 -3.40
CA ALA A 38 -10.29 0.73 -3.79
C ALA A 38 -10.39 1.14 -5.27
N ASN A 39 -9.47 1.98 -5.76
CA ASN A 39 -9.38 2.36 -7.17
C ASN A 39 -9.05 1.16 -8.05
N LEU A 40 -8.04 0.37 -7.71
CA LEU A 40 -7.68 -0.82 -8.48
C LEU A 40 -8.86 -1.80 -8.57
N LYS A 41 -9.58 -2.02 -7.47
CA LYS A 41 -10.79 -2.84 -7.46
C LYS A 41 -11.92 -2.22 -8.28
N GLY A 42 -12.20 -0.94 -8.05
CA GLY A 42 -13.27 -0.19 -8.69
C GLY A 42 -13.08 0.05 -10.18
N CYS A 43 -11.85 -0.10 -10.68
CA CYS A 43 -11.48 0.01 -12.08
C CYS A 43 -11.21 -1.34 -12.75
N ASP A 44 -11.63 -2.45 -12.13
CA ASP A 44 -11.48 -3.84 -12.61
C ASP A 44 -10.03 -4.29 -12.86
N MET A 45 -9.07 -3.72 -12.13
CA MET A 45 -7.64 -4.07 -12.21
C MET A 45 -7.28 -5.17 -11.19
N ASP A 46 -7.94 -6.32 -11.31
CA ASP A 46 -7.84 -7.43 -10.34
C ASP A 46 -6.42 -7.98 -10.14
N ALA A 47 -5.63 -8.04 -11.21
CA ALA A 47 -4.27 -8.54 -11.14
C ALA A 47 -3.37 -7.57 -10.38
N GLU A 48 -3.52 -6.27 -10.65
CA GLU A 48 -2.81 -5.18 -10.01
C GLU A 48 -3.21 -5.05 -8.55
N TYR A 49 -4.50 -5.21 -8.22
CA TYR A 49 -5.00 -5.27 -6.84
C TYR A 49 -4.27 -6.36 -6.04
N LYS A 50 -4.26 -7.59 -6.56
CA LYS A 50 -3.57 -8.73 -5.89
C LYS A 50 -2.07 -8.49 -5.79
N SER A 51 -1.47 -7.94 -6.83
CA SER A 51 -0.04 -7.59 -6.86
C SER A 51 0.31 -6.54 -5.81
N TYR A 52 -0.48 -5.46 -5.70
CA TYR A 52 -0.29 -4.40 -4.70
C TYR A 52 -0.45 -4.96 -3.30
N TYR A 53 -1.52 -5.71 -3.03
CA TYR A 53 -1.76 -6.33 -1.73
C TYR A 53 -0.61 -7.25 -1.30
N SER A 54 -0.09 -8.05 -2.24
CA SER A 54 1.08 -8.90 -1.98
C SER A 54 2.34 -8.09 -1.70
N ALA A 55 2.56 -6.97 -2.41
CA ALA A 55 3.68 -6.08 -2.16
C ALA A 55 3.59 -5.48 -0.75
N LEU A 56 2.42 -4.94 -0.37
CA LEU A 56 2.16 -4.45 0.97
C LEU A 56 2.45 -5.49 2.06
N LYS A 57 1.93 -6.70 1.92
CA LYS A 57 2.16 -7.77 2.90
C LYS A 57 3.65 -8.04 3.06
N LYS A 58 4.36 -8.21 1.94
CA LYS A 58 5.80 -8.45 1.93
C LYS A 58 6.57 -7.27 2.51
N GLY A 59 6.13 -6.03 2.27
CA GLY A 59 6.63 -4.81 2.89
C GLY A 59 6.64 -4.92 4.41
N LEU A 60 5.49 -5.23 5.01
CA LEU A 60 5.41 -5.40 6.47
C LEU A 60 6.31 -6.53 7.00
N GLU A 61 6.40 -7.64 6.27
CA GLU A 61 7.20 -8.80 6.67
C GLU A 61 8.70 -8.53 6.68
N VAL A 62 9.18 -7.62 5.82
CA VAL A 62 10.60 -7.21 5.77
C VAL A 62 10.89 -5.95 6.58
N THR A 63 9.86 -5.27 7.10
CA THR A 63 10.04 -4.02 7.84
C THR A 63 10.50 -4.31 9.27
N PRO A 64 11.69 -3.83 9.67
CA PRO A 64 12.16 -4.00 11.03
C PRO A 64 11.31 -3.17 12.02
N ASN A 65 11.15 -3.70 13.24
CA ASN A 65 10.33 -3.11 14.31
C ASN A 65 8.81 -3.13 14.06
N VAL A 66 8.32 -3.79 13.02
CA VAL A 66 6.90 -4.15 12.91
C VAL A 66 6.63 -5.37 13.79
N ASN A 67 5.50 -5.35 14.51
CA ASN A 67 5.04 -6.54 15.21
C ASN A 67 4.44 -7.53 14.21
N HIS A 68 5.24 -8.50 13.75
CA HIS A 68 4.84 -9.46 12.72
C HIS A 68 3.61 -10.29 13.11
N ALA A 69 3.38 -10.52 14.41
CA ALA A 69 2.20 -11.23 14.90
C ALA A 69 0.88 -10.47 14.64
N LYS A 70 0.94 -9.14 14.44
CA LYS A 70 -0.22 -8.31 14.15
C LYS A 70 -0.50 -8.15 12.65
N ILE A 71 0.41 -8.54 11.76
CA ILE A 71 0.26 -8.40 10.30
C ILE A 71 -1.09 -8.98 9.81
N PRO A 72 -1.52 -10.19 10.21
CA PRO A 72 -2.81 -10.72 9.77
C PRO A 72 -4.01 -9.84 10.16
N GLN A 73 -3.97 -9.25 11.36
CA GLN A 73 -5.03 -8.35 11.82
C GLN A 73 -5.01 -7.02 11.05
N PHE A 74 -3.83 -6.46 10.80
CA PHE A 74 -3.68 -5.26 9.97
C PHE A 74 -4.24 -5.45 8.56
N LEU A 75 -3.91 -6.56 7.91
CA LEU A 75 -4.43 -6.89 6.58
C LEU A 75 -5.96 -7.03 6.56
N LYS A 76 -6.54 -7.64 7.60
CA LYS A 76 -7.99 -7.74 7.76
C LYS A 76 -8.66 -6.38 7.95
N ASP A 77 -8.01 -5.46 8.67
CA ASP A 77 -8.55 -4.11 8.88
C ASP A 77 -8.37 -3.25 7.62
N LEU A 78 -7.31 -3.46 6.84
CA LEU A 78 -7.14 -2.87 5.52
C LEU A 78 -8.26 -3.31 4.57
N ASP A 79 -8.62 -4.61 4.53
CA ASP A 79 -9.72 -5.09 3.68
C ASP A 79 -11.05 -4.36 3.98
N LYS A 80 -11.31 -4.08 5.26
CA LYS A 80 -12.50 -3.30 5.67
C LYS A 80 -12.40 -1.85 5.23
N ALA A 81 -11.23 -1.23 5.38
CA ALA A 81 -10.99 0.15 4.95
C ALA A 81 -11.16 0.28 3.43
N VAL A 82 -10.62 -0.67 2.64
CA VAL A 82 -10.81 -0.75 1.19
C VAL A 82 -12.27 -0.90 0.83
N ALA A 83 -13.03 -1.76 1.52
CA ALA A 83 -14.46 -1.91 1.26
C ALA A 83 -15.26 -0.63 1.57
N MET A 84 -14.89 0.09 2.63
CA MET A 84 -15.48 1.38 2.98
C MET A 84 -15.15 2.44 1.93
N GLU A 85 -13.88 2.57 1.56
CA GLU A 85 -13.42 3.53 0.56
C GLU A 85 -14.07 3.26 -0.80
N TYR A 86 -14.09 2.01 -1.25
CA TYR A 86 -14.78 1.60 -2.47
C TYR A 86 -16.27 2.01 -2.49
N ASN A 87 -16.95 2.00 -1.33
CA ASN A 87 -18.31 2.50 -1.20
C ASN A 87 -18.37 4.04 -1.23
N LEU A 88 -17.46 4.73 -0.51
CA LEU A 88 -17.41 6.19 -0.43
C LEU A 88 -17.04 6.84 -1.77
N SER A 89 -16.15 6.22 -2.54
CA SER A 89 -15.78 6.67 -3.89
C SER A 89 -16.89 6.45 -4.93
N GLY A 90 -17.97 5.75 -4.58
CA GLY A 90 -19.12 5.54 -5.46
C GLY A 90 -19.02 4.33 -6.38
N TYR A 91 -17.93 3.55 -6.35
CA TYR A 91 -17.78 2.34 -7.18
C TYR A 91 -18.88 1.32 -6.88
N LYS A 92 -19.27 1.18 -5.61
CA LYS A 92 -20.39 0.30 -5.23
C LYS A 92 -21.69 0.69 -5.93
N GLN A 93 -21.98 2.00 -6.00
CA GLN A 93 -23.20 2.48 -6.65
C GLN A 93 -23.16 2.24 -8.16
N PHE A 94 -21.99 2.46 -8.78
CA PHE A 94 -21.77 2.11 -10.18
C PHE A 94 -22.07 0.64 -10.45
N ASP A 95 -21.47 -0.28 -9.70
CA ASP A 95 -21.69 -1.72 -9.87
C ASP A 95 -23.15 -2.13 -9.60
N GLU A 96 -23.81 -1.50 -8.62
CA GLU A 96 -25.23 -1.72 -8.34
C GLU A 96 -26.15 -1.26 -9.49
N TYR A 97 -25.80 -0.20 -10.21
CA TYR A 97 -26.54 0.25 -11.39
C TYR A 97 -26.28 -0.65 -12.61
N GLU A 98 -25.04 -1.07 -12.84
CA GLU A 98 -24.68 -2.06 -13.87
C GLU A 98 -25.44 -3.36 -13.67
N ALA A 99 -25.45 -3.89 -12.44
CA ALA A 99 -26.15 -5.14 -12.11
C ALA A 99 -27.67 -5.06 -12.32
N LYS A 100 -28.25 -3.85 -12.25
CA LYS A 100 -29.68 -3.58 -12.52
C LYS A 100 -29.96 -3.28 -13.99
N GLY A 101 -28.93 -3.19 -14.84
CA GLY A 101 -29.06 -2.83 -16.25
C GLY A 101 -29.52 -1.39 -16.50
N VAL A 102 -29.23 -0.47 -15.58
CA VAL A 102 -29.62 0.95 -15.74
C VAL A 102 -28.69 1.62 -16.76
N SER A 103 -29.27 2.14 -17.85
CA SER A 103 -28.53 2.81 -18.92
C SER A 103 -29.16 4.16 -19.29
N PRO A 104 -28.41 5.28 -19.28
CA PRO A 104 -27.01 5.36 -18.87
C PRO A 104 -26.83 5.15 -17.36
N ASN A 105 -25.67 4.62 -16.95
CA ASN A 105 -25.33 4.46 -15.54
C ASN A 105 -25.15 5.84 -14.88
N PRO A 106 -25.96 6.23 -13.87
CA PRO A 106 -25.86 7.55 -13.23
C PRO A 106 -24.52 7.80 -12.52
N SER A 107 -23.79 6.74 -12.18
CA SER A 107 -22.50 6.79 -11.49
C SER A 107 -21.32 6.62 -12.47
N GLN A 108 -21.53 6.73 -13.78
CA GLN A 108 -20.48 6.55 -14.80
C GLN A 108 -19.24 7.42 -14.54
N VAL A 109 -19.44 8.64 -14.02
CA VAL A 109 -18.36 9.60 -13.71
C VAL A 109 -17.30 9.03 -12.77
N VAL A 110 -17.67 8.07 -11.91
CA VAL A 110 -16.74 7.41 -10.99
C VAL A 110 -15.67 6.61 -11.74
N ARG A 111 -15.98 6.08 -12.93
CA ARG A 111 -15.02 5.35 -13.77
C ARG A 111 -14.13 6.28 -14.61
N GLU A 112 -14.46 7.57 -14.73
CA GLU A 112 -13.65 8.53 -15.51
C GLU A 112 -12.30 8.81 -14.83
N SER A 113 -12.24 8.75 -13.49
CA SER A 113 -11.01 8.92 -12.71
C SER A 113 -10.10 7.68 -12.69
N CYS A 114 -10.51 6.58 -13.34
CA CYS A 114 -9.78 5.32 -13.27
C CYS A 114 -8.34 5.43 -13.78
N ALA A 115 -8.09 6.20 -14.86
CA ALA A 115 -6.75 6.34 -15.40
C ALA A 115 -5.78 6.93 -14.36
N ASP A 116 -6.19 8.00 -13.68
CA ASP A 116 -5.38 8.67 -12.66
C ASP A 116 -5.26 7.82 -11.39
N GLY A 117 -6.37 7.27 -10.91
CA GLY A 117 -6.39 6.42 -9.71
C GLY A 117 -5.54 5.16 -9.84
N VAL A 118 -5.60 4.49 -11.01
CA VAL A 118 -4.76 3.32 -11.31
C VAL A 118 -3.29 3.73 -11.43
N LYS A 119 -2.99 4.84 -12.11
CA LYS A 119 -1.62 5.34 -12.23
C LYS A 119 -0.98 5.58 -10.85
N THR A 120 -1.64 6.34 -9.98
CA THR A 120 -1.14 6.61 -8.62
C THR A 120 -0.96 5.34 -7.82
N ALA A 121 -1.90 4.39 -7.90
CA ALA A 121 -1.75 3.10 -7.23
C ALA A 121 -0.53 2.31 -7.75
N LEU A 122 -0.24 2.34 -9.05
CA LEU A 122 0.93 1.67 -9.61
C LEU A 122 2.25 2.34 -9.22
N GLU A 123 2.27 3.67 -9.13
CA GLU A 123 3.42 4.46 -8.64
C GLU A 123 3.71 4.12 -7.18
N ASN A 124 2.70 4.18 -6.31
CA ASN A 124 2.85 3.82 -4.89
C ASN A 124 3.29 2.36 -4.71
N LYS A 125 2.79 1.43 -5.54
CA LYS A 125 3.25 0.04 -5.55
C LYS A 125 4.73 -0.09 -5.91
N ALA A 126 5.21 0.71 -6.86
CA ALA A 126 6.62 0.72 -7.23
C ALA A 126 7.48 1.19 -6.05
N GLU A 127 7.09 2.27 -5.38
CA GLU A 127 7.77 2.78 -4.18
C GLU A 127 7.81 1.73 -3.04
N ILE A 128 6.69 1.03 -2.78
CA ILE A 128 6.67 -0.08 -1.83
C ILE A 128 7.67 -1.18 -2.21
N ASN A 129 7.78 -1.53 -3.49
CA ASN A 129 8.71 -2.55 -3.95
C ASN A 129 10.17 -2.11 -3.82
N GLU A 130 10.48 -0.84 -4.09
CA GLU A 130 11.82 -0.27 -3.87
C GLU A 130 12.21 -0.36 -2.39
N LEU A 131 11.32 0.06 -1.49
CA LEU A 131 11.53 -0.06 -0.04
C LEU A 131 11.76 -1.53 0.39
N ILE A 132 11.06 -2.49 -0.21
CA ILE A 132 11.30 -3.93 0.06
C ILE A 132 12.69 -4.36 -0.38
N VAL A 133 13.17 -3.91 -1.53
CA VAL A 133 14.50 -4.25 -2.06
C VAL A 133 15.58 -3.66 -1.16
N GLU A 134 15.44 -2.39 -0.79
CA GLU A 134 16.41 -1.71 0.06
C GLU A 134 16.44 -2.29 1.49
N ALA A 135 15.30 -2.73 2.02
CA ALA A 135 15.25 -3.43 3.30
C ALA A 135 15.99 -4.78 3.27
N LYS A 136 16.01 -5.48 2.12
CA LYS A 136 16.69 -6.77 1.95
C LYS A 136 18.18 -6.66 1.65
N ALA A 137 18.63 -5.52 1.12
CA ALA A 137 20.02 -5.27 0.78
C ALA A 137 20.88 -4.89 2.02
N ARG A 138 20.23 -4.68 3.17
CA ARG A 138 20.85 -4.34 4.46
C ARG A 138 20.97 -5.55 5.36
#